data_AF-A0A826GWC5-F1
#
_entry.id   AF-A0A826GWC5-F1
#
_cell.length_a   1.000
_cell.length_b   1.000
_cell.length_c   1.000
_cell.angle_alpha   90.00
_cell.angle_beta   90.00
_cell.angle_gamma   90.00
#
_symmetry.space_group_name_H-M   'P 1'
#
loop_
_entity.id
_entity.type
_entity.pdbx_description
1 polymer ?
#
loop_
_entity_poly.entity_id
_entity_poly.type
_entity_poly.pdbx_seq_one_letter_code
_entity_poly.pdbx_strand_id
1 'polypeptide(L)'
;MIMRYKMKILTKNKTYEYPLKVLPVYEWDRVLGFNQSDAVFKLNEVKYLKEITNLMISPKFLDEFYVILDANREFISYYKDYLVAIIYTAQFNTFHIDNDLKKPALVYLSEYENNVGDFVTFDYIDDNFDYEKITVSLTSNSNELVAK
;
A
#
# COMPACT_ATOMS: atom_id res chain seq x y z
N MET A 1 14.31 -5.93 -14.47
CA MET A 1 13.86 -6.66 -13.26
C MET A 1 12.59 -6.00 -12.79
N ILE A 2 11.54 -6.77 -12.45
CA ILE A 2 10.31 -6.19 -11.90
C ILE A 2 10.53 -6.05 -10.40
N MET A 3 10.44 -4.83 -9.87
CA MET A 3 10.63 -4.61 -8.44
C MET A 3 9.46 -5.18 -7.65
N ARG A 4 9.78 -5.88 -6.55
CA ARG A 4 8.81 -6.47 -5.64
C ARG A 4 9.08 -6.01 -4.22
N TYR A 5 8.02 -5.94 -3.44
CA TYR A 5 8.03 -5.52 -2.05
C TYR A 5 7.16 -6.46 -1.22
N LYS A 6 7.38 -6.43 0.09
CA LYS A 6 6.42 -6.97 1.06
C LYS A 6 5.74 -5.83 1.78
N MET A 7 4.45 -5.67 1.52
CA MET A 7 3.60 -4.69 2.20
C MET A 7 3.00 -5.32 3.45
N LYS A 8 3.02 -4.59 4.56
CA LYS A 8 2.39 -5.00 5.82
C LYS A 8 1.23 -4.08 6.16
N ILE A 9 0.18 -4.67 6.71
CA ILE A 9 -0.99 -3.97 7.25
C ILE A 9 -1.13 -4.37 8.72
N LEU A 10 -0.90 -3.42 9.61
CA LEU A 10 -1.06 -3.61 11.05
C LEU A 10 -2.53 -3.51 11.42
N THR A 11 -2.99 -4.44 12.24
CA THR A 11 -4.27 -4.34 12.92
C THR A 11 -4.07 -4.71 14.38
N LYS A 12 -5.06 -4.41 15.22
CA LYS A 12 -5.02 -4.74 16.65
C LYS A 12 -4.67 -6.20 16.95
N ASN A 13 -5.18 -7.11 16.13
CA ASN A 13 -5.11 -8.55 16.44
C ASN A 13 -3.96 -9.26 15.71
N LYS A 14 -3.54 -8.74 14.55
CA LYS A 14 -2.47 -9.33 13.75
C LYS A 14 -1.93 -8.37 12.70
N THR A 15 -0.77 -8.71 12.19
CA THR A 15 -0.16 -8.06 11.02
C THR A 15 -0.42 -8.93 9.79
N TYR A 16 -1.04 -8.35 8.77
CA TYR A 16 -1.19 -8.98 7.46
C TYR A 16 0.02 -8.64 6.60
N GLU A 17 0.44 -9.58 5.76
CA GLU A 17 1.54 -9.41 4.83
C GLU A 17 1.07 -9.75 3.41
N TYR A 18 1.39 -8.86 2.48
CA TYR A 18 1.01 -9.00 1.08
C TYR A 18 2.23 -8.75 0.19
N PRO A 19 2.43 -9.55 -0.87
CA PRO A 19 3.37 -9.17 -1.92
C PRO A 19 2.83 -7.93 -2.63
N LEU A 20 3.71 -7.03 -3.02
CA LEU A 20 3.41 -5.92 -3.90
C LEU A 20 4.43 -5.93 -5.04
N LYS A 21 3.98 -6.13 -6.27
CA LYS A 21 4.84 -6.05 -7.46
C LYS A 21 4.49 -4.84 -8.30
N VAL A 22 5.53 -4.21 -8.83
CA VAL A 22 5.41 -3.20 -9.87
C VAL A 22 4.91 -3.89 -11.14
N LEU A 23 3.91 -3.30 -11.81
CA LEU A 23 3.48 -3.83 -13.10
C LEU A 23 4.41 -3.31 -14.21
N PRO A 24 4.97 -4.20 -15.03
CA PRO A 24 5.66 -3.80 -16.25
C PRO A 24 4.66 -3.24 -17.27
N VAL A 25 5.15 -2.43 -18.19
CA VAL A 25 4.33 -1.75 -19.21
C VAL A 25 3.42 -2.72 -19.97
N TYR A 26 3.90 -3.92 -20.32
CA TYR A 26 3.08 -4.90 -21.05
C TYR A 26 1.88 -5.44 -20.26
N GLU A 27 1.93 -5.47 -18.91
CA GLU A 27 0.77 -5.84 -18.09
C GLU A 27 -0.24 -4.69 -18.08
N TRP A 28 0.23 -3.43 -18.02
CA TRP A 28 -0.62 -2.26 -18.16
C TRP A 28 -1.31 -2.24 -19.53
N ASP A 29 -0.57 -2.47 -20.60
CA ASP A 29 -1.11 -2.55 -21.96
C ASP A 29 -2.11 -3.70 -22.12
N ARG A 30 -1.89 -4.84 -21.45
CA ARG A 30 -2.84 -5.96 -21.49
C ARG A 30 -4.19 -5.60 -20.89
N VAL A 31 -4.20 -4.87 -19.77
CA VAL A 31 -5.43 -4.51 -19.05
C VAL A 31 -6.09 -3.28 -19.66
N LEU A 32 -5.32 -2.23 -19.92
CA LEU A 32 -5.84 -0.93 -20.36
C LEU A 32 -5.87 -0.78 -21.88
N GLY A 33 -5.12 -1.58 -22.63
CA GLY A 33 -4.92 -1.38 -24.06
C GLY A 33 -3.94 -0.25 -24.34
N PHE A 34 -3.50 -0.17 -25.60
CA PHE A 34 -2.46 0.76 -26.03
C PHE A 34 -2.94 2.21 -26.22
N ASN A 35 -4.25 2.44 -26.32
CA ASN A 35 -4.81 3.77 -26.53
C ASN A 35 -4.92 4.52 -25.19
N GLN A 36 -4.20 5.63 -25.06
CA GLN A 36 -4.17 6.44 -23.85
C GLN A 36 -5.53 7.02 -23.46
N SER A 37 -6.36 7.45 -24.42
CA SER A 37 -7.68 7.98 -24.09
C SER A 37 -8.54 6.92 -23.44
N ASP A 38 -8.55 5.72 -24.03
CA ASP A 38 -9.33 4.58 -23.55
C ASP A 38 -8.79 4.07 -22.20
N ALA A 39 -7.48 4.08 -22.03
CA ALA A 39 -6.83 3.72 -20.77
C ALA A 39 -7.31 4.58 -19.60
N VAL A 40 -7.43 5.90 -19.79
CA VAL A 40 -7.94 6.81 -18.75
C VAL A 40 -9.40 6.50 -18.39
N PHE A 41 -10.24 6.20 -19.37
CA PHE A 41 -11.63 5.79 -19.10
C PHE A 41 -11.68 4.48 -18.32
N LYS A 42 -10.88 3.49 -18.72
CA LYS A 42 -10.81 2.18 -18.05
C LYS A 42 -10.31 2.28 -16.61
N LEU A 43 -9.37 3.18 -16.32
CA LEU A 43 -8.90 3.43 -14.95
C LEU A 43 -10.00 3.96 -14.01
N ASN A 44 -11.13 4.43 -14.54
CA ASN A 44 -12.30 4.81 -13.73
C ASN A 44 -13.29 3.65 -13.54
N GLU A 45 -13.11 2.50 -14.18
CA GLU A 45 -13.99 1.35 -13.98
C GLU A 45 -13.43 0.38 -12.95
N VAL A 46 -14.27 0.04 -11.96
CA VAL A 46 -13.94 -0.86 -10.86
C VAL A 46 -13.36 -2.20 -11.33
N LYS A 47 -13.83 -2.74 -12.46
CA LYS A 47 -13.36 -4.03 -12.98
C LYS A 47 -11.87 -4.00 -13.33
N TYR A 48 -11.38 -2.92 -13.95
CA TYR A 48 -9.97 -2.79 -14.31
C TYR A 48 -9.12 -2.45 -13.09
N LEU A 49 -9.62 -1.60 -12.18
CA LEU A 49 -8.94 -1.34 -10.91
C LEU A 49 -8.77 -2.63 -10.08
N LYS A 50 -9.78 -3.49 -10.05
CA LYS A 50 -9.70 -4.82 -9.44
C LYS A 50 -8.68 -5.70 -10.15
N GLU A 51 -8.67 -5.74 -11.48
CA GLU A 51 -7.69 -6.51 -12.23
C GLU A 51 -6.25 -6.03 -11.99
N ILE A 52 -6.00 -4.72 -12.03
CA ILE A 52 -4.71 -4.11 -11.69
C ILE A 52 -4.30 -4.49 -10.26
N THR A 53 -5.20 -4.38 -9.30
CA THR A 53 -4.93 -4.74 -7.90
C THR A 53 -4.61 -6.22 -7.74
N ASN A 54 -5.35 -7.10 -8.44
CA ASN A 54 -5.11 -8.53 -8.44
C ASN A 54 -3.73 -8.88 -8.99
N LEU A 55 -3.31 -8.15 -10.04
CA LEU A 55 -1.98 -8.28 -10.58
C LEU A 55 -0.96 -7.75 -9.58
N MET A 56 -1.06 -6.52 -9.10
CA MET A 56 -0.06 -5.92 -8.22
C MET A 56 0.13 -6.65 -6.89
N ILE A 57 -0.97 -7.13 -6.29
CA ILE A 57 -0.96 -7.61 -4.90
C ILE A 57 -1.40 -9.08 -4.86
N SER A 58 -2.70 -9.34 -4.86
CA SER A 58 -3.26 -10.68 -4.96
C SER A 58 -4.76 -10.64 -5.29
N PRO A 59 -5.33 -11.72 -5.87
CA PRO A 59 -6.76 -11.78 -6.18
C PRO A 59 -7.72 -11.62 -4.99
N LYS A 60 -7.27 -11.96 -3.78
CA LYS A 60 -8.07 -11.92 -2.55
C LYS A 60 -7.89 -10.63 -1.76
N PHE A 61 -6.93 -9.79 -2.15
CA PHE A 61 -6.51 -8.64 -1.38
C PHE A 61 -7.67 -7.68 -1.10
N LEU A 62 -8.47 -7.31 -2.10
CA LEU A 62 -9.54 -6.34 -1.91
C LEU A 62 -10.59 -6.84 -0.89
N ASP A 63 -10.99 -8.11 -0.99
CA ASP A 63 -11.99 -8.69 -0.08
C ASP A 63 -11.45 -8.72 1.37
N GLU A 64 -10.20 -9.12 1.55
CA GLU A 64 -9.54 -9.12 2.86
C GLU A 64 -9.34 -7.69 3.39
N PHE A 65 -8.95 -6.76 2.54
CA PHE A 65 -8.75 -5.36 2.90
C PHE A 65 -10.08 -4.72 3.34
N TYR A 66 -11.20 -5.03 2.70
CA TYR A 66 -12.52 -4.59 3.18
C TYR A 66 -12.83 -5.11 4.58
N VAL A 67 -12.50 -6.35 4.90
CA VAL A 67 -12.67 -6.91 6.26
C VAL A 67 -11.77 -6.18 7.27
N ILE A 68 -10.52 -5.87 6.88
CA ILE A 68 -9.61 -5.08 7.72
C ILE A 68 -10.20 -3.70 8.01
N LEU A 69 -10.70 -3.00 6.99
CA LEU A 69 -11.29 -1.67 7.15
C LEU A 69 -12.54 -1.71 8.05
N ASP A 70 -13.40 -2.72 7.89
CA ASP A 70 -14.60 -2.88 8.70
C ASP A 70 -14.28 -3.18 10.18
N ALA A 71 -13.20 -3.92 10.45
CA ALA A 71 -12.75 -4.19 11.80
C ALA A 71 -12.03 -3.01 12.47
N ASN A 72 -11.52 -2.04 11.69
CA ASN A 72 -10.71 -0.92 12.18
C ASN A 72 -11.29 0.43 11.72
N ARG A 73 -12.62 0.61 11.86
CA ARG A 73 -13.36 1.75 11.29
C ARG A 73 -12.81 3.13 11.64
N GLU A 74 -12.31 3.29 12.86
CA GLU A 74 -11.76 4.53 13.38
C GLU A 74 -10.57 5.06 12.56
N PHE A 75 -9.77 4.16 11.96
CA PHE A 75 -8.56 4.51 11.22
C PHE A 75 -8.67 4.29 9.71
N ILE A 76 -9.90 4.17 9.17
CA ILE A 76 -10.13 3.85 7.75
C ILE A 76 -9.38 4.77 6.78
N SER A 77 -9.34 6.08 7.05
CA SER A 77 -8.63 7.04 6.20
C SER A 77 -7.15 6.70 6.13
N TYR A 78 -6.50 6.49 7.27
CA TYR A 78 -5.09 6.14 7.34
C TYR A 78 -4.75 4.86 6.56
N TYR A 79 -5.59 3.82 6.63
CA TYR A 79 -5.37 2.61 5.81
C TYR A 79 -5.46 2.90 4.32
N LYS A 80 -6.51 3.63 3.88
CA LYS A 80 -6.76 3.90 2.47
C LYS A 80 -5.70 4.83 1.87
N ASP A 81 -5.42 5.93 2.55
CA ASP A 81 -4.55 6.98 2.05
C ASP A 81 -3.11 6.47 1.91
N TYR A 82 -2.61 5.73 2.92
CA TYR A 82 -1.29 5.11 2.85
C TYR A 82 -1.21 4.01 1.80
N LEU A 83 -2.25 3.17 1.65
CA LEU A 83 -2.26 2.14 0.61
C LEU A 83 -2.15 2.75 -0.79
N VAL A 84 -2.91 3.82 -1.06
CA VAL A 84 -2.87 4.52 -2.34
C VAL A 84 -1.48 5.12 -2.58
N ALA A 85 -0.90 5.78 -1.57
CA ALA A 85 0.44 6.37 -1.67
C ALA A 85 1.52 5.30 -1.90
N ILE A 86 1.46 4.16 -1.21
CA ILE A 86 2.39 3.04 -1.38
C ILE A 86 2.28 2.44 -2.79
N ILE A 87 1.07 2.17 -3.27
CA ILE A 87 0.86 1.63 -4.62
C ILE A 87 1.43 2.58 -5.67
N TYR A 88 1.14 3.88 -5.54
CA TYR A 88 1.63 4.90 -6.45
C TYR A 88 3.16 4.99 -6.43
N THR A 89 3.76 5.15 -5.26
CA THR A 89 5.22 5.34 -5.12
C THR A 89 6.01 4.08 -5.49
N ALA A 90 5.47 2.89 -5.24
CA ALA A 90 6.05 1.65 -5.72
C ALA A 90 6.01 1.58 -7.26
N GLN A 91 4.86 1.83 -7.88
CA GLN A 91 4.71 1.73 -9.34
C GLN A 91 5.62 2.70 -10.10
N PHE A 92 5.83 3.90 -9.57
CA PHE A 92 6.70 4.91 -10.17
C PHE A 92 8.14 4.90 -9.63
N ASN A 93 8.49 3.94 -8.78
CA ASN A 93 9.79 3.82 -8.14
C ASN A 93 10.24 5.12 -7.42
N THR A 94 9.32 5.81 -6.75
CA THR A 94 9.59 7.05 -6.00
C THR A 94 9.57 6.87 -4.49
N PHE A 95 9.32 5.64 -4.01
CA PHE A 95 9.27 5.33 -2.57
C PHE A 95 10.54 5.76 -1.81
N HIS A 96 11.71 5.64 -2.44
CA HIS A 96 12.98 6.03 -1.84
C HIS A 96 13.10 7.55 -1.57
N ILE A 97 12.30 8.37 -2.24
CA ILE A 97 12.30 9.84 -2.16
C ILE A 97 11.30 10.32 -1.10
N ASP A 98 10.21 9.58 -0.89
CA ASP A 98 9.15 9.95 0.05
C ASP A 98 9.52 9.55 1.48
N ASN A 99 9.93 10.54 2.28
CA ASN A 99 10.29 10.30 3.68
C ASN A 99 9.08 10.19 4.61
N ASP A 100 7.91 10.66 4.20
CA ASP A 100 6.71 10.54 5.02
C ASP A 100 6.23 9.09 5.05
N LEU A 101 6.41 8.34 3.95
CA LEU A 101 6.12 6.91 3.89
C LEU A 101 7.12 6.02 4.66
N LYS A 102 8.22 6.59 5.17
CA LYS A 102 9.20 5.88 6.01
C LYS A 102 8.94 6.06 7.50
N LYS A 103 7.87 6.78 7.87
CA LYS A 103 7.42 6.93 9.26
C LYS A 103 6.54 5.74 9.67
N PRO A 104 6.44 5.42 10.96
CA PRO A 104 5.52 4.40 11.45
C PRO A 104 4.07 4.66 11.00
N ALA A 105 3.49 3.67 10.33
CA ALA A 105 2.16 3.77 9.74
C ALA A 105 1.44 2.42 9.76
N LEU A 106 0.10 2.43 9.69
CA LEU A 106 -0.72 1.23 9.71
C LEU A 106 -0.57 0.38 8.43
N VAL A 107 -0.14 1.00 7.33
CA VAL A 107 0.23 0.33 6.08
C VAL A 107 1.62 0.80 5.70
N TYR A 108 2.54 -0.13 5.47
CA TYR A 108 3.93 0.19 5.15
C TYR A 108 4.59 -0.90 4.29
N LEU A 109 5.67 -0.54 3.60
CA LEU A 109 6.55 -1.53 2.97
C LEU A 109 7.58 -1.99 4.00
N SER A 110 7.83 -3.29 4.11
CA SER A 110 8.77 -3.84 5.09
C SER A 110 10.04 -4.36 4.45
N GLU A 111 9.93 -4.92 3.25
CA GLU A 111 11.04 -5.51 2.51
C GLU A 111 10.95 -5.17 1.02
N TYR A 112 12.08 -5.20 0.33
CA TYR A 112 12.19 -5.11 -1.13
C TYR A 112 13.03 -6.26 -1.69
N GLU A 113 12.72 -6.70 -2.91
CA GLU A 113 13.50 -7.71 -3.64
C GLU A 113 14.75 -7.03 -4.22
N ASN A 114 15.93 -7.55 -3.88
CA ASN A 114 17.21 -7.06 -4.36
C ASN A 114 17.56 -7.61 -5.75
N ASN A 115 18.71 -7.22 -6.30
CA ASN A 115 19.14 -7.59 -7.64
C ASN A 115 19.43 -9.09 -7.84
N VAL A 116 19.53 -9.87 -6.75
CA VAL A 116 19.75 -11.34 -6.80
C VAL A 116 18.48 -12.14 -6.46
N GLY A 117 17.36 -11.46 -6.17
CA GLY A 117 16.06 -12.08 -5.91
C GLY A 117 15.74 -12.33 -4.43
N ASP A 118 16.61 -11.90 -3.50
CA ASP A 118 16.36 -12.01 -2.08
C ASP A 118 15.61 -10.79 -1.55
N PHE A 119 14.77 -10.99 -0.52
CA PHE A 119 14.11 -9.89 0.16
C PHE A 119 14.99 -9.30 1.26
N VAL A 120 15.14 -7.98 1.24
CA VAL A 120 15.92 -7.20 2.20
C VAL A 120 14.98 -6.27 2.96
N THR A 121 15.04 -6.28 4.29
CA THR A 121 14.27 -5.38 5.15
C THR A 121 14.75 -3.94 4.99
N PHE A 122 13.81 -2.99 4.99
CA PHE A 122 14.17 -1.57 4.97
C PHE A 122 14.75 -1.10 6.31
N ASP A 123 15.80 -0.28 6.25
CA ASP A 123 16.50 0.23 7.44
C ASP A 123 15.66 1.13 8.35
N TYR A 124 14.54 1.69 7.84
CA TYR A 124 13.65 2.53 8.66
C TYR A 124 12.69 1.72 9.54
N ILE A 125 12.63 0.40 9.37
CA ILE A 125 11.73 -0.45 10.17
C ILE A 125 12.35 -0.68 11.55
N ASP A 126 11.62 -0.26 12.57
CA ASP A 126 11.99 -0.39 13.98
C ASP A 126 10.81 -0.86 14.85
N ASP A 127 11.01 -0.91 16.17
CA ASP A 127 9.99 -1.32 17.15
C ASP A 127 8.79 -0.36 17.26
N ASN A 128 8.81 0.78 16.56
CA ASN A 128 7.70 1.73 16.54
C ASN A 128 6.65 1.38 15.48
N PHE A 129 6.94 0.44 14.58
CA PHE A 129 5.98 -0.15 13.64
C PHE A 129 5.04 -1.15 14.34
N ASP A 130 4.38 -0.68 15.39
CA ASP A 130 3.43 -1.40 16.23
C ASP A 130 2.07 -0.71 16.24
N TYR A 131 1.00 -1.51 16.20
CA TYR A 131 -0.37 -1.00 16.07
C TYR A 131 -0.75 -0.07 17.23
N GLU A 132 -0.46 -0.44 18.47
CA GLU A 132 -0.88 0.33 19.65
C GLU A 132 -0.11 1.65 19.71
N LYS A 133 1.20 1.63 19.41
CA LYS A 133 2.02 2.86 19.35
C LYS A 133 1.54 3.83 18.28
N ILE A 134 1.25 3.32 17.08
CA ILE A 134 0.81 4.14 15.95
C ILE A 134 -0.57 4.74 16.24
N THR A 135 -1.53 3.93 16.70
CA THR A 135 -2.89 4.41 16.97
C THR A 135 -2.95 5.47 18.08
N VAL A 136 -2.10 5.35 19.11
CA VAL A 136 -1.94 6.42 20.11
C VAL A 136 -1.46 7.73 19.47
N SER A 137 -0.46 7.67 18.59
CA SER A 137 0.01 8.88 17.89
C SER A 137 -1.06 9.51 16.98
N LEU A 138 -1.81 8.69 16.24
CA LEU A 138 -2.86 9.16 15.33
C LEU A 138 -4.03 9.81 16.08
N THR A 139 -4.42 9.26 17.23
CA THR A 139 -5.49 9.82 18.07
C THR A 139 -5.07 11.11 18.76
N SER A 140 -3.83 11.20 19.26
CA SER A 140 -3.28 12.44 19.81
C SER A 140 -3.28 13.57 18.78
N ASN A 141 -2.83 13.31 17.55
CA ASN A 141 -2.81 14.30 16.47
C ASN A 141 -4.23 14.75 16.06
N SER A 142 -5.19 13.82 16.08
CA SER A 142 -6.59 14.13 15.75
C SER A 142 -7.23 15.09 16.76
N ASN A 143 -6.91 14.94 18.06
CA ASN A 143 -7.42 15.80 19.11
C ASN A 143 -6.84 17.23 19.06
N GLU A 144 -5.59 17.39 18.62
CA GLU A 144 -4.97 18.72 18.43
C GLU A 144 -5.59 19.51 17.26
N LEU A 145 -6.07 18.83 16.22
CA LEU A 145 -6.72 19.44 15.06
C LEU A 145 -8.14 19.94 15.36
N VAL A 146 -8.83 19.35 16.35
CA VAL A 146 -10.20 19.74 16.76
C VAL A 146 -10.18 20.89 17.76
N ALA A 147 -9.05 21.13 18.44
CA ALA A 147 -8.89 22.17 19.45
C ALA A 147 -8.48 23.56 18.89
N LYS A 148 -8.31 23.68 17.57
CA LYS A 148 -8.01 24.94 16.86
C LYS A 148 -9.21 25.44 16.06
#